data_AF-A0A135VL89-F1
#
_entry.id   AF-A0A135VL89-F1
#
_cell.length_a   1.000
_cell.length_b   1.000
_cell.length_c   1.000
_cell.angle_alpha   90.00
_cell.angle_beta   90.00
_cell.angle_gamma   90.00
#
_symmetry.space_group_name_H-M   'P 1'
#
loop_
_entity.id
_entity.type
_entity.pdbx_description
1 polymer ?
#
loop_
_entity_poly.entity_id
_entity_poly.type
_entity_poly.pdbx_seq_one_letter_code
_entity_poly.pdbx_strand_id
1 'polypeptide(L)'
;MVTYLHKSKIVNCGVDVKAQLNQRGLCMVISQEKLQGILSKLKSQEGVRGVVVTTLEGLPLSSDLDPETTENVAAIITSLVGKALDAVRELREGSLSFLTLDTTKGQINIAPEVNEGLILVVLKNNQ
;
A
#
# COMPACT_ATOMS: atom_id res chain seq x y z
N MET A 1 8.37 32.74 -30.24
CA MET A 1 9.33 32.70 -29.12
C MET A 1 9.74 31.25 -28.95
N VAL A 2 10.96 30.97 -29.42
CA VAL A 2 11.81 29.75 -29.30
C VAL A 2 11.27 28.39 -29.78
N THR A 3 12.10 27.77 -30.62
CA THR A 3 11.94 26.50 -31.35
C THR A 3 13.06 25.53 -30.90
N TYR A 4 12.89 24.23 -31.16
CA TYR A 4 13.88 23.11 -31.17
C TYR A 4 14.23 22.48 -29.80
N LEU A 5 14.27 21.15 -29.63
CA LEU A 5 15.13 20.19 -30.34
C LEU A 5 14.60 18.74 -30.41
N HIS A 6 15.08 18.07 -31.46
CA HIS A 6 14.82 16.71 -31.93
C HIS A 6 15.57 15.59 -31.17
N LYS A 7 14.98 14.38 -31.23
CA LYS A 7 15.56 13.01 -31.28
C LYS A 7 16.85 12.72 -30.47
N SER A 8 16.79 11.69 -29.60
CA SER A 8 17.42 10.38 -29.84
C SER A 8 17.47 9.47 -28.59
N LYS A 9 17.52 8.16 -28.85
CA LYS A 9 17.87 7.01 -27.99
C LYS A 9 16.77 6.39 -27.13
N ILE A 10 16.19 5.32 -27.68
CA ILE A 10 15.85 4.14 -26.88
C ILE A 10 17.18 3.65 -26.28
N VAL A 11 17.31 3.76 -24.96
CA VAL A 11 18.31 3.02 -24.18
C VAL A 11 17.53 2.07 -23.31
N ASN A 12 17.61 0.79 -23.65
CA ASN A 12 17.25 -0.31 -22.79
C ASN A 12 18.30 -0.33 -21.65
N CYS A 13 17.99 0.32 -20.54
CA CYS A 13 18.73 0.13 -19.29
C CYS A 13 17.72 -0.42 -18.30
N GLY A 14 17.90 -1.69 -17.95
CA GLY A 14 17.21 -2.31 -16.82
C GLY A 14 17.30 -1.37 -15.63
N VAL A 15 16.15 -0.88 -15.20
CA VAL A 15 16.05 -0.13 -13.97
C VAL A 15 16.18 -1.17 -12.87
N ASP A 16 17.40 -1.33 -12.38
CA ASP A 16 17.66 -2.06 -11.16
C ASP A 16 16.95 -1.30 -10.03
N VAL A 17 15.71 -1.72 -9.74
CA VAL A 17 14.78 -1.10 -8.78
C VAL A 17 15.42 -1.00 -7.37
N LYS A 18 16.51 -1.74 -7.12
CA LYS A 18 17.29 -1.66 -5.88
C LYS A 18 18.02 -0.35 -5.67
N ALA A 19 18.24 0.47 -6.70
CA ALA A 19 19.07 1.68 -6.61
C ALA A 19 18.36 2.94 -6.11
N GLN A 20 17.01 2.96 -6.03
CA GLN A 20 16.26 4.14 -5.54
C GLN A 20 15.87 4.09 -4.05
N LEU A 21 16.19 3.01 -3.33
CA LEU A 21 15.77 2.82 -1.93
C LEU A 21 16.66 3.51 -0.87
N ASN A 22 17.68 4.29 -1.25
CA ASN A 22 18.70 4.77 -0.28
C ASN A 22 18.73 6.28 0.01
N GLN A 23 17.76 7.12 -0.39
CA GLN A 23 17.91 8.58 -0.18
C GLN A 23 16.73 9.41 0.32
N ARG A 24 15.66 8.83 0.88
CA ARG A 24 14.68 9.64 1.63
C ARG A 24 14.29 8.95 2.93
N GLY A 25 15.05 9.28 3.97
CA GLY A 25 14.82 8.84 5.33
C GLY A 25 13.51 9.41 5.86
N LEU A 26 12.51 8.55 6.02
CA LEU A 26 11.42 8.63 7.00
C LEU A 26 10.62 7.33 6.94
N CYS A 27 11.27 6.20 7.23
CA CYS A 27 10.55 5.00 7.62
C CYS A 27 11.14 4.56 8.95
N MET A 28 10.37 4.75 10.02
CA MET A 28 10.69 4.19 11.32
C MET A 28 10.76 2.68 11.11
N VAL A 29 11.97 2.12 11.19
CA VAL A 29 12.27 0.75 10.73
C VAL A 29 11.53 -0.24 11.61
N ILE A 30 10.33 -0.65 11.20
CA ILE A 30 9.76 -1.91 11.68
C ILE A 30 10.75 -2.98 11.27
N SER A 31 11.36 -3.64 12.26
CA SER A 31 12.25 -4.78 12.03
C SER A 31 11.55 -5.81 11.13
N GLN A 32 12.25 -6.38 10.16
CA GLN A 32 11.68 -7.41 9.27
C GLN A 32 11.02 -8.56 10.04
N GLU A 33 11.58 -8.92 11.21
CA GLU A 33 11.01 -9.94 12.10
C GLU A 33 9.61 -9.57 12.62
N LYS A 34 9.42 -8.32 13.07
CA LYS A 34 8.12 -7.82 13.54
C LYS A 34 7.10 -7.80 12.40
N LEU A 35 7.50 -7.39 11.20
CA LEU A 35 6.63 -7.39 10.01
C LEU A 35 6.20 -8.83 9.65
N GLN A 36 7.15 -9.77 9.58
CA GLN A 36 6.85 -11.18 9.29
C GLN A 36 5.97 -11.82 10.37
N GLY A 37 6.18 -11.47 11.64
CA GLY A 37 5.34 -11.92 12.75
C GLY A 37 3.90 -11.44 12.64
N ILE A 38 3.67 -10.18 12.27
CA ILE A 38 2.34 -9.62 12.04
C ILE A 38 1.66 -10.31 10.83
N LEU A 39 2.39 -10.46 9.73
CA LEU A 39 1.89 -11.13 8.53
C LEU A 39 1.46 -12.57 8.82
N SER A 40 2.29 -13.32 9.56
CA SER A 40 2.00 -14.71 9.91
C SER A 40 0.74 -14.82 10.78
N LYS A 41 0.55 -13.90 11.72
CA LYS A 41 -0.67 -13.84 12.57
C LYS A 41 -1.93 -13.48 11.79
N LEU A 42 -1.82 -12.58 10.81
CA LEU A 42 -2.95 -12.20 9.96
C LEU A 42 -3.33 -13.34 9.01
N LYS A 43 -2.34 -14.00 8.42
CA LYS A 43 -2.56 -15.19 7.58
C LYS A 43 -3.16 -16.37 8.33
N SER A 44 -2.83 -16.54 9.61
CA SER A 44 -3.36 -17.64 10.41
C SER A 44 -4.83 -17.46 10.79
N GLN A 45 -5.44 -16.31 10.50
CA GLN A 45 -6.88 -16.14 10.72
C GLN A 45 -7.68 -16.86 9.63
N GLU A 46 -8.73 -17.55 10.06
CA GLU A 46 -9.65 -18.23 9.13
C GLU A 46 -10.29 -17.24 8.16
N GLY A 47 -10.39 -17.66 6.89
CA GLY A 47 -10.99 -16.87 5.83
C GLY A 47 -10.08 -15.77 5.23
N VAL A 48 -8.86 -15.56 5.73
CA VAL A 48 -7.90 -14.64 5.11
C VAL A 48 -7.29 -15.29 3.86
N ARG A 49 -7.47 -14.62 2.72
CA ARG A 49 -6.99 -15.07 1.40
C ARG A 49 -5.70 -14.36 0.96
N GLY A 50 -5.35 -13.25 1.61
CA GLY A 50 -4.13 -12.51 1.29
C GLY A 50 -3.97 -11.26 2.15
N VAL A 51 -2.73 -10.86 2.36
CA VAL A 51 -2.36 -9.66 3.11
C VAL A 51 -1.43 -8.81 2.26
N VAL A 52 -1.62 -7.49 2.30
CA VAL A 52 -0.74 -6.49 1.69
C VAL A 52 -0.46 -5.42 2.72
N VAL A 53 0.81 -5.05 2.85
CA VAL A 53 1.28 -3.97 3.72
C VAL A 53 1.93 -2.93 2.83
N THR A 54 1.46 -1.69 2.92
CA THR A 54 1.99 -0.56 2.16
C THR A 54 2.25 0.63 3.08
N THR A 55 3.10 1.54 2.65
CA THR A 55 3.30 2.83 3.31
C THR A 55 2.18 3.80 2.93
N LEU A 56 2.03 4.89 3.71
CA LEU A 56 1.17 6.02 3.33
C LEU A 56 1.60 6.72 2.03
N GLU A 57 2.78 6.40 1.49
CA GLU A 57 3.24 6.91 0.19
C GLU A 57 2.81 6.01 -0.98
N GLY A 58 2.19 4.86 -0.71
CA GLY A 58 1.77 3.89 -1.72
C GLY A 58 2.90 2.99 -2.21
N LEU A 59 3.96 2.82 -1.40
CA LEU A 59 5.03 1.86 -1.68
C LEU A 59 4.71 0.54 -0.98
N PRO A 60 4.75 -0.61 -1.68
CA PRO A 60 4.52 -1.90 -1.04
C PRO A 60 5.71 -2.31 -0.17
N LEU A 61 5.46 -2.74 1.06
CA LEU A 61 6.47 -3.28 1.97
C LEU A 61 6.50 -4.82 1.95
N SER A 62 5.32 -5.44 1.89
CA SER A 62 5.19 -6.90 1.80
C SER A 62 3.80 -7.28 1.31
N SER A 63 3.69 -8.36 0.54
CA SER A 63 2.42 -8.84 0.01
C SER A 63 2.43 -10.35 -0.27
N ASP A 64 1.24 -10.94 -0.25
CA ASP A 64 1.01 -12.31 -0.73
C ASP A 64 0.58 -12.40 -2.20
N LEU A 65 0.40 -11.24 -2.83
CA LEU A 65 0.01 -11.11 -4.23
C LEU A 65 1.25 -10.98 -5.13
N ASP A 66 1.04 -11.13 -6.43
CA ASP A 66 2.08 -10.86 -7.43
C ASP A 66 2.55 -9.41 -7.37
N PRO A 67 3.85 -9.13 -7.65
CA PRO A 67 4.43 -7.80 -7.47
C PRO A 67 3.72 -6.69 -8.25
N GLU A 68 3.29 -6.99 -9.48
CA GLU A 68 2.59 -6.02 -10.34
C GLU A 68 1.24 -5.61 -9.76
N THR A 69 0.43 -6.59 -9.33
CA THR A 69 -0.84 -6.32 -8.66
C THR A 69 -0.62 -5.60 -7.34
N THR A 70 0.40 -5.97 -6.58
CA THR A 70 0.74 -5.33 -5.30
C THR A 70 1.07 -3.84 -5.45
N GLU A 71 1.90 -3.47 -6.44
CA GLU A 71 2.22 -2.06 -6.71
C GLU A 71 0.98 -1.25 -7.09
N ASN A 72 0.15 -1.80 -7.98
CA ASN A 72 -1.09 -1.16 -8.41
C ASN A 72 -2.09 -1.00 -7.25
N VAL A 73 -2.26 -2.04 -6.44
CA VAL A 73 -3.14 -2.01 -5.27
C VAL A 73 -2.65 -1.01 -4.24
N ALA A 74 -1.34 -0.96 -3.95
CA ALA A 74 -0.76 -0.01 -3.01
C ALA A 74 -1.09 1.44 -3.40
N ALA A 75 -0.87 1.83 -4.66
CA ALA A 75 -1.17 3.18 -5.14
C ALA A 75 -2.68 3.53 -5.02
N ILE A 76 -3.56 2.62 -5.44
CA ILE A 76 -5.02 2.84 -5.41
C ILE A 76 -5.53 2.93 -3.96
N ILE A 77 -5.10 2.02 -3.09
CA ILE A 77 -5.52 1.98 -1.70
C ILE A 77 -5.07 3.24 -0.96
N THR A 78 -3.83 3.67 -1.16
CA THR A 78 -3.33 4.91 -0.54
C THR A 78 -4.15 6.12 -0.96
N SER A 79 -4.49 6.23 -2.26
CA SER A 79 -5.37 7.31 -2.73
C SER A 79 -6.77 7.24 -2.12
N LEU A 80 -7.34 6.03 -2.00
CA LEU A 80 -8.64 5.80 -1.40
C LEU A 80 -8.67 6.17 0.08
N VAL A 81 -7.66 5.74 0.84
CA VAL A 81 -7.50 6.05 2.27
C VAL A 81 -7.34 7.55 2.47
N GLY A 82 -6.55 8.24 1.62
CA GLY A 82 -6.43 9.69 1.67
C GLY A 82 -7.78 10.39 1.53
N LYS A 83 -8.59 9.98 0.54
CA LYS A 83 -9.94 10.53 0.34
C LYS A 83 -10.90 10.18 1.48
N ALA A 84 -10.80 8.98 2.05
CA ALA A 84 -11.63 8.58 3.19
C ALA A 84 -11.30 9.40 4.44
N LEU A 85 -10.01 9.68 4.69
CA LEU A 85 -9.56 10.58 5.77
C LEU A 85 -10.10 12.00 5.56
N ASP A 86 -10.01 12.53 4.33
CA ASP A 86 -10.56 13.84 3.99
C ASP A 86 -12.08 13.87 4.24
N ALA A 87 -12.81 12.83 3.81
CA ALA A 87 -14.26 12.75 4.02
C ALA A 87 -14.63 12.71 5.51
N VAL A 88 -13.96 11.89 6.32
CA VAL A 88 -14.18 11.83 7.78
C VAL A 88 -13.90 13.18 8.44
N ARG A 89 -12.85 13.87 8.00
CA ARG A 89 -12.49 15.21 8.48
C ARG A 89 -13.55 16.25 8.13
N GLU A 90 -14.01 16.27 6.88
CA GLU A 90 -15.05 17.20 6.41
C GLU A 90 -16.39 16.96 7.11
N LEU A 91 -16.75 15.69 7.34
CA LEU A 91 -17.95 15.31 8.09
C LEU A 91 -17.83 15.54 9.61
N ARG A 92 -16.62 15.83 10.11
CA ARG A 92 -16.30 16.01 11.54
C ARG A 92 -16.59 14.78 12.40
N GLU A 93 -16.42 13.59 11.82
CA GLU A 93 -16.64 12.28 12.46
C GLU A 93 -15.40 11.76 13.21
N GLY A 94 -14.44 12.64 13.53
CA GLY A 94 -13.23 12.29 14.28
C GLY A 94 -12.14 11.67 13.40
N SER A 95 -11.70 10.44 13.71
CA SER A 95 -10.56 9.77 13.08
C SER A 95 -10.96 8.45 12.44
N LEU A 96 -10.49 8.19 11.22
CA LEU A 96 -10.69 6.91 10.53
C LEU A 96 -9.80 5.83 11.16
N SER A 97 -10.42 4.80 11.75
CA SER A 97 -9.69 3.64 12.30
C SER A 97 -9.62 2.46 11.34
N PHE A 98 -10.71 2.18 10.62
CA PHE A 98 -10.78 1.06 9.67
C PHE A 98 -11.76 1.39 8.52
N LEU A 99 -11.52 0.80 7.37
CA LEU A 99 -12.36 0.87 6.17
C LEU A 99 -12.57 -0.55 5.64
N THR A 100 -13.81 -0.94 5.37
CA THR A 100 -14.14 -2.25 4.79
C THR A 100 -14.85 -2.05 3.46
N LEU A 101 -14.42 -2.79 2.44
CA LEU A 101 -15.11 -2.88 1.15
C LEU A 101 -15.69 -4.28 1.00
N ASP A 102 -17.01 -4.37 0.92
CA ASP A 102 -17.71 -5.60 0.59
C ASP A 102 -17.69 -5.84 -0.92
N THR A 103 -17.29 -7.04 -1.32
CA THR A 103 -17.20 -7.46 -2.72
C THR A 103 -17.91 -8.80 -2.90
N THR A 104 -18.20 -9.16 -4.14
CA THR A 104 -18.79 -10.48 -4.46
C THR A 104 -17.89 -11.66 -4.06
N LYS A 105 -16.58 -11.44 -3.90
CA LYS A 105 -15.60 -12.47 -3.49
C LYS A 105 -15.38 -12.53 -1.98
N GLY A 106 -15.91 -11.56 -1.22
CA GLY A 106 -15.63 -11.38 0.20
C GLY A 106 -15.31 -9.94 0.54
N GLN A 107 -14.49 -9.71 1.56
CA GLN A 107 -14.24 -8.38 2.12
C GLN A 107 -12.79 -7.94 1.95
N ILE A 108 -12.60 -6.66 1.70
CA ILE A 108 -11.29 -6.00 1.74
C ILE A 108 -11.28 -5.10 2.97
N ASN A 109 -10.52 -5.48 3.98
CA ASN A 109 -10.35 -4.71 5.21
C ASN A 109 -9.07 -3.88 5.12
N ILE A 110 -9.18 -2.59 5.33
CA ILE A 110 -8.10 -1.61 5.24
C ILE A 110 -8.01 -0.91 6.59
N ALA A 111 -6.83 -0.98 7.21
CA ALA A 111 -6.54 -0.32 8.47
C ALA A 111 -5.37 0.65 8.26
N PRO A 112 -5.63 1.97 8.17
CA PRO A 112 -4.58 2.96 8.13
C PRO A 112 -4.00 3.20 9.54
N GLU A 113 -2.68 3.10 9.68
CA GLU A 113 -1.94 3.47 10.88
C GLU A 113 -1.15 4.75 10.59
N VAL A 114 -1.76 5.89 10.90
CA VAL A 114 -1.21 7.21 10.59
C VAL A 114 0.06 7.49 11.40
N ASN A 115 0.18 6.94 12.62
CA ASN A 115 1.33 7.20 13.48
C ASN A 115 2.58 6.45 13.02
N GLU A 116 2.42 5.21 12.54
CA GLU A 116 3.53 4.39 12.01
C GLU A 116 3.76 4.61 10.51
N GLY A 117 2.87 5.33 9.83
CA GLY A 117 3.00 5.62 8.40
C GLY A 117 2.66 4.43 7.50
N LEU A 118 1.81 3.52 7.98
CA LEU A 118 1.50 2.25 7.32
C LEU A 118 0.02 2.09 7.01
N ILE A 119 -0.27 1.25 6.03
CA ILE A 119 -1.62 0.79 5.71
C ILE A 119 -1.58 -0.73 5.63
N LEU A 120 -2.43 -1.36 6.43
CA LEU A 120 -2.64 -2.80 6.40
C LEU A 120 -3.87 -3.10 5.56
N VAL A 121 -3.73 -3.99 4.58
CA VAL A 121 -4.82 -4.45 3.72
C VAL A 121 -4.94 -5.95 3.86
N VAL A 122 -6.13 -6.41 4.24
CA VAL A 122 -6.44 -7.82 4.44
C VAL A 122 -7.61 -8.20 3.55
N LEU A 123 -7.38 -9.18 2.68
CA LEU A 123 -8.39 -9.78 1.85
C LEU A 123 -9.00 -10.97 2.61
N LYS A 124 -10.32 -10.98 2.75
CA LYS A 124 -11.08 -12.09 3.35
C LYS A 124 -12.07 -12.67 2.33
N ASN A 125 -12.29 -13.98 2.39
CA ASN A 125 -13.37 -14.65 1.66
C ASN A 125 -14.72 -14.39 2.33
N ASN A 126 -15.80 -14.41 1.55
CA ASN A 126 -17.15 -14.57 2.10
C ASN A 126 -17.27 -16.01 2.61
N GLN A 127 -17.52 -16.18 3.92
CA GLN A 127 -17.90 -17.48 4.49
C GLN A 127 -19.36 -17.77 4.20
#